data_AF-A0ABC8TGE1-F1
#
_entry.id   AF-A0ABC8TGE1-F1
#
_cell.length_a   1.000
_cell.length_b   1.000
_cell.length_c   1.000
_cell.angle_alpha   90.00
_cell.angle_beta   90.00
_cell.angle_gamma   90.00
#
_symmetry.space_group_name_H-M   'P 1'
#
loop_
_entity.id
_entity.type
_entity.pdbx_description
1 polymer ?
#
loop_
_entity_poly.entity_id
_entity_poly.type
_entity_poly.pdbx_seq_one_letter_code
_entity_poly.pdbx_strand_id
1 'polypeptide(L)'
;MIKKLRSMAIDGAQLNSDPTGFELISALIWIGRTKALVIKPDQTTKLLTTTDGRQKFRPPLPKGYFGNGIAWSCAQCSAGDLMTKPFSFAVKIVHEAIKAKTGGLWPSSESRQPVVSQLFWQSHQNLAQSGL
;
A
#
# COMPACT_ATOMS: atom_id res chain seq x y z
N MET A 1 -10.33 19.25 6.73
CA MET A 1 -9.01 18.59 6.57
C MET A 1 -8.88 17.86 5.23
N ILE A 2 -9.64 16.79 4.96
CA ILE A 2 -9.51 16.00 3.71
C ILE A 2 -9.67 16.84 2.42
N LYS A 3 -10.62 17.79 2.38
CA LYS A 3 -10.80 18.70 1.23
C LYS A 3 -9.52 19.47 0.86
N LYS A 4 -8.76 19.92 1.86
CA LYS A 4 -7.48 20.62 1.68
C LYS A 4 -6.37 19.69 1.18
N LEU A 5 -6.31 18.47 1.73
CA LEU A 5 -5.34 17.48 1.23
C LEU A 5 -5.61 17.10 -0.22
N ARG A 6 -6.90 17.01 -0.59
CA ARG A 6 -7.32 16.74 -1.96
C ARG A 6 -6.88 17.84 -2.91
N SER A 7 -7.05 19.12 -2.57
CA SER A 7 -6.56 20.22 -3.42
C SER A 7 -5.04 20.18 -3.60
N MET A 8 -4.29 19.98 -2.51
CA MET A 8 -2.82 19.85 -2.57
C MET A 8 -2.33 18.67 -3.41
N ALA A 9 -3.11 17.58 -3.47
CA ALA A 9 -2.78 16.40 -4.28
C ALA A 9 -3.05 16.63 -5.78
N ILE A 10 -4.06 17.43 -6.12
CA ILE A 10 -4.45 17.75 -7.50
C ILE A 10 -3.51 18.80 -8.11
N ASP A 11 -3.07 19.79 -7.33
CA ASP A 11 -2.21 20.88 -7.79
C ASP A 11 -0.80 20.42 -8.25
N GLY A 12 -0.35 19.22 -7.82
CA GLY A 12 1.04 18.79 -7.96
C GLY A 12 1.37 17.81 -9.08
N ALA A 13 0.40 17.16 -9.75
CA ALA A 13 0.57 16.29 -10.94
C ALA A 13 -0.72 15.47 -11.26
N GLN A 14 -0.82 14.97 -12.51
CA GLN A 14 -1.86 14.05 -13.00
C GLN A 14 -1.89 12.74 -12.19
N LEU A 15 -2.80 12.65 -11.23
CA LEU A 15 -3.26 11.36 -10.70
C LEU A 15 -4.20 10.74 -11.75
N ASN A 16 -3.95 9.49 -12.14
CA ASN A 16 -4.77 8.78 -13.14
C ASN A 16 -6.22 8.52 -12.67
N SER A 17 -6.53 8.81 -11.40
CA SER A 17 -7.85 8.70 -10.79
C SER A 17 -7.90 9.50 -9.48
N ASP A 18 -9.10 9.87 -9.05
CA ASP A 18 -9.31 10.58 -7.79
C ASP A 18 -8.83 9.78 -6.57
N PRO A 19 -7.97 10.36 -5.71
CA PRO A 19 -7.52 9.69 -4.51
C PRO A 19 -8.61 9.63 -3.43
N THR A 20 -8.66 8.48 -2.77
CA THR A 20 -9.49 8.21 -1.59
C THR A 20 -8.98 8.99 -0.37
N GLY A 21 -9.87 9.20 0.61
CA GLY A 21 -9.47 9.81 1.89
C GLY A 21 -8.39 9.01 2.62
N PHE A 22 -8.41 7.68 2.48
CA PHE A 22 -7.40 6.77 3.02
C PHE A 22 -6.02 7.04 2.43
N GLU A 23 -5.91 7.16 1.11
CA GLU A 23 -4.63 7.43 0.41
C GLU A 23 -4.05 8.79 0.81
N LEU A 24 -4.90 9.82 0.90
CA LEU A 24 -4.48 11.16 1.32
C LEU A 24 -3.92 11.17 2.75
N ILE A 25 -4.63 10.55 3.71
CA ILE A 25 -4.20 10.51 5.10
C ILE A 25 -2.95 9.63 5.26
N SER A 26 -2.90 8.50 4.57
CA SER A 26 -1.76 7.58 4.57
C SER A 26 -0.48 8.25 4.08
N ALA A 27 -0.56 9.00 2.97
CA ALA A 27 0.57 9.77 2.46
C ALA A 27 1.04 10.85 3.45
N LEU A 28 0.10 11.57 4.07
CA LEU A 28 0.42 12.60 5.07
C LEU A 28 1.13 12.01 6.29
N ILE A 29 0.61 10.91 6.83
CA ILE A 29 1.21 10.20 7.98
C ILE A 29 2.59 9.67 7.60
N TRP A 30 2.77 9.15 6.39
CA TRP A 30 4.07 8.63 5.94
C TRP A 30 5.14 9.71 5.86
N ILE A 31 4.79 10.88 5.31
CA ILE A 31 5.66 12.07 5.31
C ILE A 31 5.95 12.49 6.75
N GLY A 32 4.92 12.61 7.60
CA GLY A 32 5.06 13.00 9.00
C GLY A 32 5.97 12.06 9.80
N ARG A 33 5.81 10.75 9.63
CA ARG A 33 6.66 9.72 10.25
C ARG A 33 8.12 9.86 9.79
N THR A 34 8.34 10.01 8.48
CA THR A 34 9.68 10.12 7.90
C THR A 34 10.39 11.38 8.42
N LYS A 35 9.66 12.48 8.58
CA LYS A 35 10.14 13.71 9.24
C LYS A 35 10.52 13.48 10.70
N ALA A 36 9.60 12.91 11.47
CA ALA A 36 9.77 12.72 12.91
C ALA A 36 10.95 11.80 13.25
N LEU A 37 11.21 10.81 12.40
CA LEU A 37 12.31 9.85 12.59
C LEU A 37 13.65 10.34 12.01
N VAL A 38 13.69 11.51 11.38
CA VAL A 38 14.91 12.09 10.79
C VAL A 38 15.63 11.08 9.89
N ILE A 39 14.86 10.35 9.07
CA ILE A 39 15.40 9.34 8.16
C ILE A 39 16.29 10.04 7.14
N LYS A 40 17.51 9.52 6.92
CA LYS A 40 18.47 10.16 6.02
C LYS A 40 17.95 10.11 4.57
N PRO A 41 18.21 11.14 3.73
CA PRO A 41 17.64 11.23 2.39
C PRO A 41 17.90 10.03 1.47
N ASP A 42 19.05 9.38 1.64
CA ASP A 42 19.51 8.19 0.91
C ASP A 42 18.81 6.90 1.35
N GLN A 43 18.21 6.88 2.54
CA GLN A 43 17.56 5.69 3.08
C GLN A 43 16.17 5.48 2.46
N THR A 44 15.84 4.21 2.22
CA THR A 44 14.49 3.82 1.77
C THR A 44 13.51 3.87 2.94
N THR A 45 12.40 4.58 2.77
CA THR A 45 11.25 4.56 3.68
C THR A 45 10.11 3.76 3.05
N LYS A 46 9.33 3.08 3.89
CA LYS A 46 8.23 2.21 3.46
C LYS A 46 6.96 2.52 4.25
N LEU A 47 5.83 2.44 3.58
CA LEU A 47 4.51 2.45 4.18
C LEU A 47 3.81 1.13 3.85
N LEU A 48 3.60 0.30 4.87
CA LEU A 48 2.80 -0.91 4.78
C LEU A 48 1.36 -0.55 5.13
N THR A 49 0.41 -1.00 4.30
CA THR A 49 -1.01 -0.89 4.61
C THR A 49 -1.71 -2.23 4.42
N THR A 50 -2.71 -2.48 5.26
CA THR A 50 -3.59 -3.65 5.16
C THR A 50 -4.89 -3.25 4.46
N THR A 51 -5.28 -4.01 3.46
CA THR A 51 -6.54 -3.84 2.72
C THR A 51 -7.38 -5.11 2.83
N ASP A 52 -8.70 -4.99 2.71
CA ASP A 52 -9.55 -6.18 2.62
C ASP A 52 -9.29 -6.90 1.30
N GLY A 53 -8.75 -8.11 1.42
CA GLY A 53 -8.39 -8.98 0.32
C GLY A 53 -9.47 -10.00 -0.02
N ARG A 54 -10.54 -10.14 0.77
CA ARG A 54 -11.54 -11.23 0.63
C ARG A 54 -12.09 -11.37 -0.78
N GLN A 55 -12.47 -10.26 -1.41
CA GLN A 55 -12.99 -10.25 -2.78
C GLN A 55 -11.93 -10.53 -3.86
N LYS A 56 -10.65 -10.47 -3.50
CA LYS A 56 -9.51 -10.58 -4.42
C LYS A 56 -8.98 -12.02 -4.51
N PHE A 57 -9.37 -12.91 -3.60
CA PHE A 57 -9.06 -14.34 -3.71
C PHE A 57 -9.79 -14.96 -4.91
N ARG A 58 -9.24 -16.06 -5.44
CA ARG A 58 -9.85 -16.85 -6.51
C ARG A 58 -9.99 -18.30 -6.04
N PRO A 59 -11.20 -18.76 -5.66
CA PRO A 59 -12.46 -18.01 -5.61
C PRO A 59 -12.51 -16.96 -4.47
N PRO A 60 -13.37 -15.93 -4.55
CA PRO A 60 -13.52 -14.94 -3.49
C PRO A 60 -13.91 -15.59 -2.15
N LEU A 61 -13.36 -15.07 -1.05
CA LEU A 61 -13.69 -15.58 0.28
C LEU A 61 -15.16 -15.24 0.64
N PRO A 62 -15.91 -16.17 1.25
CA PRO A 62 -17.30 -15.95 1.62
C PRO A 62 -17.43 -14.90 2.72
N LYS A 63 -18.58 -14.20 2.76
CA LYS A 63 -18.88 -13.14 3.74
C LYS A 63 -18.79 -13.62 5.20
N GLY A 64 -18.96 -14.92 5.45
CA GLY A 64 -18.86 -15.57 6.76
C GLY A 64 -17.51 -16.24 7.06
N TYR A 65 -16.48 -16.03 6.24
CA TYR A 65 -15.16 -16.61 6.48
C TYR A 65 -14.57 -16.09 7.80
N PHE A 66 -14.38 -16.98 8.77
CA PHE A 66 -13.88 -16.66 10.11
C PHE A 66 -12.38 -16.31 10.14
N GLY A 67 -11.62 -16.75 9.14
CA GLY A 67 -10.18 -16.49 9.06
C GLY A 67 -9.80 -15.09 8.57
N ASN A 68 -8.50 -14.83 8.52
CA ASN A 68 -7.95 -13.58 8.01
C ASN A 68 -8.08 -13.49 6.48
N GLY A 69 -8.68 -12.40 6.00
CA GLY A 69 -8.79 -12.08 4.57
C GLY A 69 -8.09 -10.79 4.22
N ILE A 70 -6.87 -10.58 4.73
CA ILE A 70 -6.12 -9.32 4.57
C ILE A 70 -5.13 -9.41 3.41
N ALA A 71 -5.01 -8.33 2.65
CA ALA A 71 -3.98 -8.16 1.63
C ALA A 71 -3.07 -6.98 2.00
N TRP A 72 -1.77 -7.21 2.00
CA TRP A 72 -0.77 -6.20 2.30
C TRP A 72 -0.38 -5.42 1.04
N SER A 73 -0.31 -4.10 1.15
CA SER A 73 0.30 -3.23 0.14
C SER A 73 1.53 -2.53 0.74
N CYS A 74 2.54 -2.30 -0.08
CA CYS A 74 3.78 -1.67 0.35
C CYS A 74 4.15 -0.54 -0.62
N ALA A 75 3.97 0.70 -0.17
CA ALA A 75 4.53 1.87 -0.83
C ALA A 75 5.98 2.07 -0.37
N GLN A 76 6.89 2.38 -1.29
CA GLN A 76 8.30 2.60 -0.95
C GLN A 76 8.93 3.66 -1.86
N CYS A 77 9.81 4.47 -1.29
CA CYS A 77 10.66 5.43 -2.00
C CYS A 77 11.83 5.85 -1.10
N SER A 78 12.76 6.65 -1.64
CA SER A 78 13.79 7.29 -0.82
C SER A 78 13.16 8.34 0.11
N ALA A 79 13.70 8.50 1.32
CA ALA A 79 13.23 9.54 2.23
C ALA A 79 13.44 10.93 1.64
N GLY A 80 14.51 11.14 0.87
CA GLY A 80 14.76 12.36 0.12
C GLY A 80 13.64 12.70 -0.86
N ASP A 81 13.23 11.74 -1.70
CA ASP A 81 12.12 11.93 -2.62
C ASP A 81 10.80 12.23 -1.89
N LEU A 82 10.51 11.48 -0.82
CA LEU A 82 9.26 11.65 -0.06
C LEU A 82 9.14 13.05 0.56
N MET A 83 10.29 13.66 0.89
CA MET A 83 10.40 14.92 1.59
C MET A 83 10.51 16.14 0.66
N THR A 84 11.09 15.96 -0.53
CA THR A 84 11.38 17.04 -1.48
C THR A 84 10.32 17.14 -2.58
N LYS A 85 9.68 16.03 -2.96
CA LYS A 85 8.65 16.04 -4.00
C LYS A 85 7.30 16.53 -3.47
N PRO A 86 6.42 17.02 -4.35
CA PRO A 86 5.09 17.47 -3.96
C PRO A 86 4.27 16.37 -3.28
N PHE A 87 3.28 16.75 -2.48
CA PHE A 87 2.38 15.81 -1.79
C PHE A 87 1.71 14.80 -2.74
N SER A 88 1.41 15.21 -3.97
CA SER A 88 0.88 14.36 -5.04
C SER A 88 1.75 13.13 -5.33
N PHE A 89 3.08 13.23 -5.19
CA PHE A 89 4.01 12.11 -5.38
C PHE A 89 3.77 11.00 -4.34
N ALA A 90 3.68 11.37 -3.07
CA ALA A 90 3.42 10.41 -2.00
C ALA A 90 2.05 9.74 -2.19
N VAL A 91 1.02 10.51 -2.54
CA VAL A 91 -0.33 10.00 -2.82
C VAL A 91 -0.32 9.04 -4.00
N LYS A 92 0.40 9.36 -5.08
CA LYS A 92 0.54 8.49 -6.26
C LYS A 92 1.15 7.14 -5.91
N ILE A 93 2.25 7.12 -5.14
CA ILE A 93 2.90 5.85 -4.75
C ILE A 93 1.96 5.00 -3.89
N VAL A 94 1.24 5.63 -2.95
CA VAL A 94 0.26 4.91 -2.12
C VAL A 94 -0.86 4.33 -2.99
N HIS A 95 -1.38 5.12 -3.92
CA HIS A 95 -2.42 4.67 -4.87
C HIS A 95 -1.95 3.49 -5.72
N GLU A 96 -0.76 3.58 -6.30
CA GLU A 96 -0.17 2.52 -7.12
C GLU A 96 0.07 1.25 -6.29
N ALA A 97 0.55 1.37 -5.06
CA ALA A 97 0.77 0.24 -4.16
C ALA A 97 -0.54 -0.51 -3.84
N ILE A 98 -1.63 0.24 -3.57
CA ILE A 98 -2.95 -0.33 -3.30
C ILE A 98 -3.54 -0.97 -4.57
N LYS A 99 -3.46 -0.28 -5.71
CA LYS A 99 -4.01 -0.74 -6.98
C LYS A 99 -3.29 -1.94 -7.56
N ALA A 100 -1.95 -2.02 -7.41
CA ALA A 100 -1.16 -3.17 -7.83
C ALA A 100 -1.64 -4.49 -7.17
N LYS A 101 -2.31 -4.42 -6.02
CA LYS A 101 -2.90 -5.58 -5.34
C LYS A 101 -4.32 -5.91 -5.78
N THR A 102 -4.98 -5.05 -6.55
CA THR A 102 -6.35 -5.25 -7.03
C THR A 102 -6.44 -6.18 -8.25
N GLY A 103 -5.32 -6.44 -8.93
CA GLY A 103 -5.28 -7.20 -10.19
C GLY A 103 -5.08 -8.71 -10.08
N GLY A 104 -5.53 -9.41 -9.02
CA GLY A 104 -5.56 -10.89 -8.93
C GLY A 104 -4.24 -11.67 -9.07
N LEU A 105 -3.16 -11.04 -9.54
CA LEU A 105 -1.80 -11.55 -9.56
C LEU A 105 -1.08 -10.87 -8.41
N TRP A 106 -0.77 -11.65 -7.39
CA TRP A 106 0.33 -11.33 -6.50
C TRP A 106 1.56 -11.10 -7.37
N PRO A 107 2.18 -9.90 -7.38
CA PRO A 107 3.39 -9.70 -8.16
C PRO A 107 4.45 -10.64 -7.62
N SER A 108 4.96 -11.54 -8.46
CA SER A 108 6.09 -12.44 -8.17
C SER A 108 7.39 -11.70 -7.85
N SER A 109 7.40 -10.36 -7.89
CA SER A 109 8.52 -9.56 -7.42
C SER A 109 8.57 -9.55 -5.88
N GLU A 110 9.14 -10.64 -5.35
CA GLU A 110 9.71 -10.84 -4.02
C GLU A 110 10.27 -9.53 -3.43
N SER A 111 10.97 -8.72 -4.25
CA SER A 111 11.74 -7.53 -3.84
C SER A 111 10.92 -6.33 -3.34
N ARG A 112 9.59 -6.29 -3.54
CA ARG A 112 8.73 -5.20 -3.04
C ARG A 112 7.87 -5.60 -1.85
N GLN A 113 7.90 -6.87 -1.45
CA GLN A 113 7.12 -7.38 -0.32
C GLN A 113 7.95 -7.34 0.97
N PRO A 114 7.34 -6.99 2.11
CA PRO A 114 7.88 -7.36 3.41
C PRO A 114 7.98 -8.89 3.53
N VAL A 115 9.05 -9.42 4.14
CA VAL A 115 9.26 -10.87 4.35
C VAL A 115 8.05 -11.53 5.03
N VAL A 116 7.41 -10.84 5.97
CA VAL A 116 6.19 -11.32 6.64
C VAL A 116 5.03 -11.54 5.66
N SER A 117 4.89 -10.69 4.63
CA SER A 117 3.85 -10.83 3.61
C SER A 117 4.12 -12.02 2.68
N GLN A 118 5.38 -12.34 2.41
CA GLN A 118 5.78 -13.54 1.64
C GLN A 118 5.47 -14.82 2.42
N LEU A 119 5.90 -14.89 3.69
CA LEU A 119 5.66 -16.05 4.55
C LEU A 119 4.16 -16.32 4.76
N PHE A 120 3.36 -15.27 4.95
CA PHE A 120 1.92 -15.41 5.11
C PHE A 120 1.26 -15.91 3.82
N TRP A 121 1.69 -15.41 2.66
CA TRP A 121 1.22 -15.89 1.37
C TRP A 121 1.57 -17.36 1.12
N GLN A 122 2.81 -17.75 1.42
CA GLN A 122 3.30 -19.11 1.22
C GLN A 122 2.56 -20.09 2.14
N SER A 123 2.30 -19.69 3.38
CA SER A 123 1.45 -20.45 4.31
C SER A 123 0.01 -20.62 3.77
N HIS A 124 -0.61 -19.56 3.26
CA HIS A 124 -1.96 -19.66 2.69
C HIS A 124 -2.02 -20.49 1.40
N GLN A 125 -1.00 -20.46 0.54
CA GLN A 125 -0.94 -21.36 -0.62
C GLN A 125 -0.83 -22.82 -0.21
N ASN A 126 -0.01 -23.12 0.81
CA ASN A 126 0.12 -24.46 1.35
C ASN A 126 -1.21 -24.95 1.98
N LEU A 127 -1.91 -24.08 2.70
CA LEU A 127 -3.22 -24.40 3.29
C LEU A 127 -4.28 -24.67 2.20
N ALA A 128 -4.35 -23.84 1.15
CA ALA A 128 -5.28 -24.03 0.05
C ALA A 128 -5.03 -25.33 -0.76
N GLN A 129 -3.78 -25.81 -0.80
CA GLN A 129 -3.44 -27.10 -1.41
C GLN A 129 -3.66 -28.29 -0.48
N SER A 130 -3.70 -28.08 0.83
CA SER A 130 -3.85 -29.16 1.82
C SER A 130 -5.28 -29.68 1.99
N GLY A 131 -6.29 -29.03 1.40
CA GLY A 131 -7.68 -29.50 1.42
C GLY A 131 -8.34 -29.52 2.80
N LEU A 132 -7.77 -28.82 3.80
CA LEU A 132 -8.34 -28.60 5.13
C LEU A 132 -9.22 -27.35 5.17
#